data_AF-A0A944CZZ9-F1
#
_entry.id   AF-A0A944CZZ9-F1
#
_cell.length_a   1.000
_cell.length_b   1.000
_cell.length_c   1.000
_cell.angle_alpha   90.00
_cell.angle_beta   90.00
_cell.angle_gamma   90.00
#
_symmetry.space_group_name_H-M   'P 1'
#
loop_
_entity.id
_entity.type
_entity.pdbx_description
1 polymer ?
#
loop_
_entity_poly.entity_id
_entity_poly.type
_entity_poly.pdbx_seq_one_letter_code
_entity_poly.pdbx_strand_id
1 'polypeptide(L)'
;MKKIKFSKRVRKKIYNLLEHYHKYYEKIYEDSELWNEENIIQNYIQEADYRQENMVDTITKILENDVVSYPNGTAVIRWKTKYLMIRLTETEDARIIEDIDIR
;
A
#
# COMPACT_ATOMS: atom_id res chain seq x y z
N MET A 1 -8.74 12.38 -17.62
CA MET A 1 -8.12 11.63 -16.51
C MET A 1 -7.64 10.29 -17.01
N LYS A 2 -6.34 9.99 -16.85
CA LYS A 2 -5.77 8.68 -17.22
C LYS A 2 -6.15 7.63 -16.17
N LYS A 3 -6.43 6.40 -16.60
CA LYS A 3 -6.75 5.30 -15.66
C LYS A 3 -5.50 4.87 -14.89
N ILE A 4 -5.57 4.69 -13.57
CA ILE A 4 -4.46 4.14 -12.77
C ILE A 4 -4.55 2.61 -12.74
N LYS A 5 -3.45 1.92 -13.05
CA LYS A 5 -3.37 0.44 -13.00
C LYS A 5 -2.16 -0.01 -12.19
N PHE A 6 -2.36 -0.95 -11.30
CA PHE A 6 -1.28 -1.58 -10.54
C PHE A 6 -0.79 -2.85 -11.23
N SER A 7 0.52 -2.96 -11.47
CA SER A 7 1.12 -4.18 -11.99
C SER A 7 0.91 -5.36 -11.04
N LYS A 8 0.95 -6.59 -11.58
CA LYS A 8 0.83 -7.82 -10.77
C LYS A 8 1.92 -7.91 -9.69
N ARG A 9 3.12 -7.42 -10.00
CA ARG A 9 4.26 -7.37 -9.08
C ARG A 9 3.98 -6.47 -7.88
N VAL A 10 3.42 -5.29 -8.13
CA VAL A 10 3.09 -4.32 -7.07
C VAL A 10 1.97 -4.83 -6.18
N ARG A 11 0.92 -5.41 -6.77
CA ARG A 11 -0.14 -6.06 -5.99
C ARG A 11 0.42 -7.13 -5.04
N LYS A 12 1.34 -7.96 -5.53
CA LYS A 12 2.02 -8.97 -4.72
C LYS A 12 2.90 -8.37 -3.61
N LYS A 13 3.60 -7.26 -3.89
CA LYS A 13 4.39 -6.56 -2.86
C LYS A 13 3.53 -5.99 -1.75
N ILE A 14 2.42 -5.33 -2.10
CA ILE A 14 1.46 -4.80 -1.12
C ILE A 14 0.93 -5.94 -0.25
N TYR A 15 0.52 -7.05 -0.87
CA TYR A 15 0.05 -8.23 -0.16
C TYR A 15 1.09 -8.80 0.81
N ASN A 16 2.34 -9.00 0.35
CA ASN A 16 3.41 -9.53 1.19
C ASN A 16 3.75 -8.62 2.39
N LEU A 17 3.64 -7.29 2.22
CA LEU A 17 3.87 -6.34 3.30
C LEU A 17 2.82 -6.50 4.40
N LEU A 18 1.56 -6.71 4.02
CA LEU A 18 0.47 -6.97 4.96
C LEU A 18 0.62 -8.32 5.66
N GLU A 19 1.03 -9.36 4.93
CA GLU A 19 1.33 -10.69 5.51
C GLU A 19 2.47 -10.61 6.53
N HIS A 20 3.50 -9.81 6.26
CA HIS A 20 4.60 -9.59 7.21
C HIS A 20 4.11 -8.90 8.49
N TYR A 21 3.29 -7.84 8.35
CA TYR A 21 2.71 -7.20 9.51
C TYR A 21 1.81 -8.17 10.30
N HIS A 22 1.04 -9.03 9.64
CA HIS A 22 0.21 -10.04 10.28
C HIS A 22 1.04 -10.96 11.20
N LYS A 23 2.09 -11.58 10.64
CA LYS A 23 2.98 -12.48 11.38
C LYS A 23 3.71 -11.79 12.54
N TYR A 24 4.09 -10.52 12.36
CA TYR A 24 4.74 -9.75 13.42
C TYR A 24 3.83 -9.58 14.64
N TYR A 25 2.54 -9.28 14.41
CA TYR A 25 1.59 -9.10 15.50
C TYR A 25 1.17 -10.43 16.14
N GLU A 26 0.89 -11.48 15.37
CA GLU A 26 0.64 -12.83 15.91
C GLU A 26 1.74 -13.21 16.93
N LYS A 27 3.00 -13.00 16.56
CA LYS A 27 4.16 -13.29 17.43
C LYS A 27 4.20 -12.45 18.72
N ILE A 28 3.83 -11.17 18.69
CA ILE A 28 3.77 -10.33 19.91
C ILE A 28 2.72 -10.88 20.88
N TYR A 29 1.63 -11.44 20.35
CA TYR A 29 0.50 -11.87 21.15
C TYR A 29 0.62 -13.29 21.69
N GLU A 30 1.27 -14.21 20.95
CA GLU A 30 1.71 -15.52 21.48
C GLU A 30 2.51 -15.35 22.78
N ASP A 31 3.36 -14.33 22.85
CA ASP A 31 4.18 -14.03 24.03
C ASP A 31 3.37 -13.40 25.20
N SER A 32 2.11 -13.01 24.96
CA SER A 32 1.35 -12.16 25.90
C SER A 32 0.25 -12.87 26.70
N GLU A 33 -0.26 -14.04 26.29
CA GLU A 33 -1.32 -14.87 26.93
C GLU A 33 -2.60 -14.13 27.44
N LEU A 34 -2.77 -12.84 27.17
CA LEU A 34 -3.65 -11.97 27.96
C LEU A 34 -5.05 -11.70 27.35
N TRP A 35 -5.36 -12.17 26.15
CA TRP A 35 -6.58 -11.74 25.42
C TRP A 35 -7.20 -12.82 24.52
N ASN A 36 -8.51 -12.68 24.21
CA ASN A 36 -9.23 -13.55 23.27
C ASN A 36 -8.72 -13.35 21.84
N GLU A 37 -7.79 -14.21 21.46
CA GLU A 37 -6.97 -14.22 20.24
C GLU A 37 -7.79 -13.96 18.96
N GLU A 38 -8.94 -14.61 18.81
CA GLU A 38 -9.77 -14.51 17.60
C GLU A 38 -10.29 -13.10 17.35
N ASN A 39 -10.75 -12.38 18.38
CA ASN A 39 -11.30 -11.02 18.21
C ASN A 39 -10.21 -10.01 17.83
N ILE A 40 -8.99 -10.19 18.33
CA ILE A 40 -7.86 -9.31 18.01
C ILE A 40 -7.37 -9.57 16.59
N ILE A 41 -7.23 -10.84 16.19
CA ILE A 41 -6.88 -11.22 14.82
C ILE A 41 -7.89 -10.63 13.83
N GLN A 42 -9.20 -10.74 14.12
CA GLN A 42 -10.24 -10.15 13.27
C GLN A 42 -10.13 -8.62 13.16
N ASN A 43 -9.94 -7.92 14.29
CA ASN A 43 -9.74 -6.47 14.28
C ASN A 43 -8.49 -6.07 13.48
N TYR A 44 -7.43 -6.88 13.57
CA TYR A 44 -6.20 -6.66 12.84
C TYR A 44 -6.35 -6.88 11.34
N ILE A 45 -7.04 -7.94 10.90
CA ILE A 45 -7.37 -8.17 9.48
C ILE A 45 -8.13 -6.97 8.93
N GLN A 46 -9.16 -6.51 9.65
CA GLN A 46 -9.93 -5.32 9.26
C GLN A 46 -9.05 -4.07 9.17
N GLU A 47 -8.11 -3.88 10.10
CA GLU A 47 -7.19 -2.74 10.06
C GLU A 47 -6.19 -2.84 8.88
N ALA A 48 -5.69 -4.04 8.58
CA ALA A 48 -4.78 -4.30 7.48
C ALA A 48 -5.46 -4.02 6.13
N ASP A 49 -6.69 -4.52 5.95
CA ASP A 49 -7.51 -4.27 4.77
C ASP A 49 -7.81 -2.78 4.60
N TYR A 50 -8.22 -2.12 5.69
CA TYR A 50 -8.45 -0.67 5.70
C TYR A 50 -7.19 0.12 5.31
N ARG A 51 -6.03 -0.28 5.81
CA ARG A 51 -4.74 0.36 5.47
C ARG A 51 -4.37 0.14 4.00
N GLN A 52 -4.67 -1.03 3.44
CA GLN A 52 -4.46 -1.32 2.02
C GLN A 52 -5.31 -0.40 1.15
N GLU A 53 -6.62 -0.35 1.40
CA GLU A 53 -7.55 0.50 0.66
C GLU A 53 -7.14 1.97 0.76
N ASN A 54 -6.83 2.43 1.97
CA ASN A 54 -6.39 3.81 2.19
C ASN A 54 -5.11 4.17 1.41
N MET A 55 -4.14 3.24 1.33
CA MET A 55 -2.92 3.45 0.56
C MET A 55 -3.23 3.55 -0.94
N VAL A 56 -4.01 2.60 -1.48
CA VAL A 56 -4.40 2.57 -2.90
C VAL A 56 -5.17 3.83 -3.29
N ASP A 57 -6.10 4.27 -2.46
CA ASP A 57 -6.88 5.49 -2.68
C ASP A 57 -5.99 6.74 -2.67
N THR A 58 -5.05 6.82 -1.71
CA THR A 58 -4.13 7.95 -1.61
C THR A 58 -3.26 8.06 -2.87
N ILE A 59 -2.72 6.92 -3.33
CA ILE A 59 -1.94 6.85 -4.56
C ILE A 59 -2.79 7.29 -5.75
N THR A 60 -3.99 6.74 -5.88
CA THR A 60 -4.89 7.00 -7.01
C THR A 60 -5.24 8.49 -7.08
N LYS A 61 -5.70 9.09 -5.97
CA LYS A 61 -6.09 10.51 -5.91
C LYS A 61 -4.94 11.45 -6.27
N ILE A 62 -3.73 11.17 -5.82
CA ILE A 62 -2.57 12.03 -6.11
C ILE A 62 -2.13 11.84 -7.56
N LEU A 63 -2.06 10.60 -8.04
CA LEU A 63 -1.64 10.32 -9.41
C LEU A 63 -2.69 10.71 -10.45
N GLU A 64 -3.95 10.85 -10.09
CA GLU A 64 -5.02 11.36 -10.95
C GLU A 64 -4.94 12.87 -11.18
N ASN A 65 -4.33 13.61 -10.26
CA ASN A 65 -4.14 15.06 -10.42
C ASN A 65 -2.97 15.31 -11.39
N ASP A 66 -3.30 15.79 -12.59
CA ASP A 66 -2.37 16.04 -13.71
C ASP A 66 -1.29 17.12 -13.45
N VAL A 67 -1.29 17.75 -12.27
CA VAL A 67 -0.34 18.80 -11.88
C VAL A 67 1.00 18.22 -11.40
N VAL A 68 1.07 16.93 -11.09
CA VAL A 68 2.26 16.31 -10.52
C VAL A 68 3.19 15.83 -11.64
N SER A 69 4.28 16.56 -11.88
CA SER A 69 5.37 16.11 -12.75
C SER A 69 6.22 15.07 -12.02
N TYR A 70 6.49 13.94 -12.67
CA TYR A 70 7.24 12.82 -12.11
C TYR A 70 8.63 12.73 -12.74
N PRO A 71 9.68 13.25 -12.09
CA PRO A 71 11.03 13.11 -12.61
C PRO A 71 11.37 11.62 -12.76
N ASN A 72 11.80 11.23 -13.96
CA ASN A 72 12.17 9.85 -14.29
C ASN A 72 11.06 8.80 -14.05
N GLY A 73 9.78 9.19 -14.21
CA GLY A 73 8.66 8.27 -14.01
C GLY A 73 8.53 7.79 -12.57
N THR A 74 8.98 8.59 -11.60
CA THR A 74 8.89 8.26 -10.17
C THR A 74 8.11 9.34 -9.42
N ALA A 75 7.07 8.93 -8.69
CA ALA A 75 6.31 9.75 -7.78
C ALA A 75 6.74 9.50 -6.34
N VAL A 76 6.76 10.56 -5.53
CA VAL A 76 6.94 10.45 -4.08
C VAL A 76 5.64 10.89 -3.42
N ILE A 77 4.99 9.97 -2.73
CA ILE A 77 3.71 10.20 -2.07
C ILE A 77 3.89 10.04 -0.57
N ARG A 78 3.51 11.06 0.20
CA ARG A 78 3.45 10.94 1.65
C ARG A 78 2.24 10.10 2.05
N TRP A 79 2.45 9.04 2.81
CA TRP A 79 1.40 8.21 3.39
C TRP A 79 1.61 8.08 4.89
N LYS A 80 0.75 8.76 5.66
CA LYS A 80 0.89 8.90 7.12
C LYS A 80 2.29 9.44 7.50
N THR A 81 3.09 8.64 8.20
CA THR A 81 4.45 8.94 8.64
C THR A 81 5.53 8.43 7.68
N LYS A 82 5.14 7.80 6.57
CA LYS A 82 6.02 7.14 5.60
C LYS A 82 5.98 7.82 4.24
N TYR A 83 7.01 7.54 3.43
CA TYR A 83 7.06 7.95 2.04
C TYR A 83 6.96 6.74 1.12
N LEU A 84 6.04 6.81 0.17
CA LEU A 84 5.87 5.84 -0.91
C LEU A 84 6.62 6.37 -2.13
N MET A 85 7.66 5.65 -2.53
CA MET A 85 8.31 5.85 -3.82
C MET A 85 7.65 4.95 -4.85
N ILE A 86 7.02 5.56 -5.86
CA ILE A 86 6.18 4.87 -6.83
C ILE A 86 6.78 5.04 -8.20
N ARG A 87 7.22 3.94 -8.81
CA ARG A 87 7.67 3.95 -10.20
C ARG A 87 6.48 3.69 -11.10
N LEU A 88 6.28 4.54 -12.09
CA LEU A 88 5.16 4.46 -13.01
C LEU A 88 5.60 4.68 -14.46
N THR A 89 4.90 4.01 -15.36
CA THR A 89 5.00 4.20 -16.80
C THR A 89 3.69 4.81 -17.28
N GLU A 90 3.77 5.85 -18.11
CA GLU A 90 2.59 6.43 -18.73
C GLU A 90 2.37 5.84 -20.12
N THR A 91 1.12 5.48 -20.41
CA THR A 91 0.61 5.24 -21.75
C THR A 91 -0.35 6.37 -22.13
N GLU A 92 -0.88 6.34 -23.36
CA GLU A 92 -1.92 7.29 -23.79
C GLU A 92 -3.15 7.23 -22.87
N ASP A 93 -3.58 6.02 -22.50
CA ASP A 93 -4.81 5.79 -21.75
C ASP A 93 -4.64 5.61 -20.22
N ALA A 94 -3.45 5.26 -19.76
CA ALA A 94 -3.23 4.79 -18.39
C ALA A 94 -1.91 5.22 -17.78
N ARG A 95 -1.87 5.33 -16.45
CA ARG A 95 -0.64 5.33 -15.66
C ARG A 95 -0.51 3.96 -14.99
N ILE A 96 0.55 3.24 -15.33
CA ILE A 96 0.80 1.89 -14.83
C ILE A 96 1.84 1.98 -13.73
N ILE A 97 1.48 1.58 -12.52
CA ILE A 97 2.38 1.52 -11.38
C ILE A 97 3.18 0.22 -11.45
N GLU A 98 4.47 0.35 -11.69
CA GLU A 98 5.43 -0.74 -11.91
C GLU A 98 6.11 -1.19 -10.62
N ASP A 99 6.35 -0.25 -9.70
CA ASP A 99 6.95 -0.56 -8.40
C ASP A 99 6.49 0.39 -7.29
N ILE A 100 6.51 -0.11 -6.05
CA ILE A 100 6.30 0.67 -4.82
C ILE A 100 7.38 0.28 -3.80
N ASP A 101 8.00 1.29 -3.20
CA ASP A 101 8.92 1.17 -2.07
C ASP A 101 8.44 2.07 -0.92
N ILE A 102 8.47 1.55 0.31
CA ILE A 102 7.98 2.24 1.52
C ILE A 102 9.17 2.56 2.41
N ARG A 103 9.40 3.86 2.68
CA ARG A 103 10.49 4.36 3.53
C ARG A 103 9.95 5.02 4.79
#